data_AF-A0A7J2TAV0-F1
#
_entry.id   AF-A0A7J2TAV0-F1
#
_cell.length_a   1.000
_cell.length_b   1.000
_cell.length_c   1.000
_cell.angle_alpha   90.00
_cell.angle_beta   90.00
_cell.angle_gamma   90.00
#
_symmetry.space_group_name_H-M   'P 1'
#
loop_
_entity.id
_entity.type
_entity.pdbx_description
1 polymer ?
#
loop_
_entity_poly.entity_id
_entity_poly.type
_entity_poly.pdbx_seq_one_letter_code
_entity_poly.pdbx_strand_id
1 'polypeptide(L)'
;MGIEIQIMEDKSIGRYFQASALGSILGALPRSLQNRIVEGFRRGMITLDVDEASQVLDTLASTLKTVCDIKSARLSLYTAGVRDTRIISSIAPGASLKGRSLDCAWLINVSKNILRNANARVRIPMLLRTYVFSKYKDMEDAGREETDAVSLFIALSGAIISIVASSIRRGQNNYELYIVPDTSMDSILNSYSIYTLLHAKDLRSVEAYIRGLVDIENLSFELAVLLSLALYIHDVTTYIAGMPPLTGLYNVFEKFKLISVVTGGSRPIVAWERPLTLTHLFEKLTNKGAIEVMRKLHLCASHALRHSQTINNAGDIVAQCVTALFAYLETESLDPLLVCEANSQRLVDKFSSLCRESDKEACTAERDFASLIRYMIKLI
;
A
#
# COMPACT_ATOMS: atom_id res chain seq x y z
N MET A 1 -32.12 11.27 -15.65
CA MET A 1 -32.16 10.67 -14.29
C MET A 1 -30.74 10.73 -13.77
N GLY A 2 -30.50 11.36 -12.62
CA GLY A 2 -29.15 11.48 -12.06
C GLY A 2 -28.69 10.18 -11.41
N ILE A 3 -27.39 9.92 -11.47
CA ILE A 3 -26.71 8.88 -10.70
C ILE A 3 -26.08 9.56 -9.50
N GLU A 4 -26.43 9.07 -8.32
CA GLU A 4 -25.92 9.58 -7.06
C GLU A 4 -24.80 8.64 -6.58
N ILE A 5 -23.65 9.24 -6.28
CA ILE A 5 -22.54 8.57 -5.61
C ILE A 5 -22.47 9.17 -4.20
N GLN A 6 -23.03 8.47 -3.22
CA GLN A 6 -22.90 8.79 -1.81
C GLN A 6 -21.45 8.61 -1.33
N ILE A 7 -20.85 9.67 -0.82
CA ILE A 7 -19.54 9.56 -0.14
C ILE A 7 -19.78 9.03 1.27
N MET A 8 -19.07 7.97 1.62
CA MET A 8 -19.15 7.36 2.94
C MET A 8 -18.68 8.33 4.03
N GLU A 9 -19.24 8.18 5.23
CA GLU A 9 -18.91 9.02 6.37
C GLU A 9 -17.44 8.87 6.79
N ASP A 10 -16.88 9.89 7.46
CA ASP A 10 -15.49 9.92 7.92
C ASP A 10 -15.12 8.76 8.86
N LYS A 11 -16.12 8.19 9.53
CA LYS A 11 -15.99 7.02 10.41
C LYS A 11 -15.85 5.69 9.64
N SER A 12 -15.86 5.71 8.30
CA SER A 12 -15.78 4.54 7.42
C SER A 12 -14.45 4.56 6.68
N ILE A 13 -13.68 3.47 6.74
CA ILE A 13 -12.48 3.33 5.89
C ILE A 13 -12.86 3.31 4.40
N GLY A 14 -14.12 2.98 4.09
CA GLY A 14 -14.65 3.06 2.73
C GLY A 14 -14.60 4.46 2.12
N ARG A 15 -14.62 5.53 2.93
CA ARG A 15 -14.42 6.91 2.45
C ARG A 15 -13.03 7.09 1.84
N TYR A 16 -12.00 6.59 2.52
CA TYR A 16 -10.63 6.63 2.05
C TYR A 16 -10.45 5.84 0.76
N PHE A 17 -11.11 4.68 0.64
CA PHE A 17 -11.11 3.91 -0.59
C PHE A 17 -11.86 4.60 -1.73
N GLN A 18 -13.01 5.24 -1.48
CA GLN A 18 -13.66 6.05 -2.52
C GLN A 18 -12.74 7.16 -3.03
N ALA A 19 -12.00 7.81 -2.13
CA ALA A 19 -11.01 8.82 -2.49
C ALA A 19 -9.86 8.21 -3.29
N SER A 20 -9.39 7.01 -2.96
CA SER A 20 -8.41 6.27 -3.77
C SER A 20 -8.90 6.01 -5.18
N ALA A 21 -10.12 5.48 -5.34
CA ALA A 21 -10.68 5.16 -6.66
C ALA A 21 -10.84 6.40 -7.52
N LEU A 22 -11.57 7.39 -7.03
CA LEU A 22 -11.87 8.60 -7.78
C LEU A 22 -10.61 9.45 -8.01
N GLY A 23 -9.76 9.57 -6.99
CA GLY A 23 -8.48 10.25 -7.07
C GLY A 23 -7.53 9.62 -8.09
N SER A 24 -7.50 8.29 -8.21
CA SER A 24 -6.64 7.58 -9.18
C SER A 24 -7.00 7.84 -10.64
N ILE A 25 -8.21 8.34 -10.92
CA ILE A 25 -8.69 8.59 -12.29
C ILE A 25 -8.81 10.07 -12.63
N LEU A 26 -8.62 10.98 -11.65
CA LEU A 26 -8.81 12.42 -11.86
C LEU A 26 -8.02 12.97 -13.04
N GLY A 27 -6.76 12.56 -13.18
CA GLY A 27 -5.88 13.01 -14.28
C GLY A 27 -6.38 12.65 -15.69
N ALA A 28 -7.28 11.66 -15.79
CA ALA A 28 -7.85 11.20 -17.05
C ALA A 28 -9.27 11.75 -17.34
N LEU A 29 -9.86 12.51 -16.41
CA LEU A 29 -11.20 13.06 -16.54
C LEU A 29 -11.18 14.53 -17.01
N PRO A 30 -12.26 15.02 -17.66
CA PRO A 30 -12.45 16.45 -17.91
C PRO A 30 -12.44 17.29 -16.61
N ARG A 31 -11.93 18.52 -16.68
CA ARG A 31 -11.84 19.43 -15.52
C ARG A 31 -13.19 19.66 -14.82
N SER A 32 -14.29 19.69 -15.57
CA SER A 32 -15.64 19.80 -15.00
C SER A 32 -15.96 18.64 -14.06
N LEU A 33 -15.67 17.40 -14.46
CA LEU A 33 -15.85 16.21 -13.63
C LEU A 33 -14.88 16.16 -12.46
N GLN A 34 -13.62 16.55 -12.67
CA GLN A 34 -12.65 16.65 -11.58
C GLN A 34 -13.17 17.56 -10.45
N ASN A 35 -13.65 18.76 -10.81
CA ASN A 35 -14.18 19.73 -9.86
C ASN A 35 -15.42 19.18 -9.13
N ARG A 36 -16.33 18.50 -9.82
CA ARG A 36 -17.52 17.88 -9.21
C ARG A 36 -17.15 16.77 -8.22
N ILE A 37 -16.16 15.94 -8.57
CA ILE A 37 -15.68 14.88 -7.67
C ILE A 37 -15.12 15.49 -6.39
N VAL A 38 -14.19 16.47 -6.52
CA VAL A 38 -13.56 17.11 -5.36
C VAL A 38 -14.59 17.81 -4.47
N GLU A 39 -15.51 18.58 -5.07
CA GLU A 39 -16.58 19.25 -4.33
C GLU A 39 -17.56 18.25 -3.70
N GLY A 40 -17.81 17.10 -4.35
CA GLY A 40 -18.68 16.07 -3.80
C GLY A 40 -18.13 15.41 -2.54
N PHE A 41 -16.80 15.28 -2.39
CA PHE A 41 -16.19 14.87 -1.11
C PHE A 41 -16.46 15.85 0.03
N ARG A 42 -16.55 17.15 -0.28
CA ARG A 42 -16.91 18.19 0.69
C ARG A 42 -18.39 18.12 1.07
N ARG A 43 -19.26 17.83 0.10
CA ARG A 43 -20.73 17.78 0.28
C ARG A 43 -21.25 16.44 0.79
N GLY A 44 -20.45 15.38 0.70
CA GLY A 44 -20.86 14.02 1.03
C GLY A 44 -21.58 13.29 -0.11
N MET A 45 -21.67 13.88 -1.31
CA MET A 45 -22.39 13.31 -2.45
C MET A 45 -21.89 13.90 -3.77
N ILE A 46 -21.77 13.06 -4.80
CA ILE A 46 -21.53 13.47 -6.19
C ILE A 46 -22.75 13.09 -7.01
N THR A 47 -23.29 14.03 -7.78
CA THR A 47 -24.39 13.78 -8.71
C THR A 47 -23.89 13.91 -10.14
N LEU A 48 -24.04 12.85 -10.93
CA LEU A 48 -23.62 12.76 -12.32
C LEU A 48 -24.82 12.45 -13.21
N ASP A 49 -24.79 12.90 -14.46
CA ASP A 49 -25.65 12.29 -15.47
C ASP A 49 -25.14 10.90 -15.89
N VAL A 50 -25.89 10.22 -16.75
CA VAL A 50 -25.57 8.83 -17.17
C VAL A 50 -24.26 8.77 -17.96
N ASP A 51 -24.01 9.75 -18.83
CA ASP A 51 -22.82 9.78 -19.68
C ASP A 51 -21.57 10.08 -18.85
N GLU A 52 -21.68 11.05 -17.94
CA GLU A 52 -20.65 11.38 -16.96
C GLU A 52 -20.32 10.19 -16.05
N ALA A 53 -21.34 9.49 -15.54
CA ALA A 53 -21.14 8.29 -14.72
C ALA A 53 -20.50 7.16 -15.53
N SER A 54 -20.91 6.94 -16.78
CA SER A 54 -20.27 5.97 -17.67
C SER A 54 -18.79 6.29 -17.85
N GLN A 55 -18.45 7.56 -18.12
CA GLN A 55 -17.07 7.98 -18.30
C GLN A 55 -16.21 7.72 -17.05
N VAL A 56 -16.73 8.01 -15.86
CA VAL A 56 -16.06 7.72 -14.57
C VAL A 56 -15.82 6.21 -14.41
N LEU A 57 -16.84 5.39 -14.65
CA LEU A 57 -16.77 3.94 -14.45
C LEU A 57 -15.88 3.25 -15.49
N ASP A 58 -15.89 3.69 -16.74
CA ASP A 58 -15.05 3.16 -17.82
C ASP A 58 -13.57 3.49 -17.56
N THR A 59 -13.30 4.71 -17.10
CA THR A 59 -11.94 5.14 -16.74
C THR A 59 -11.45 4.35 -15.53
N LEU A 60 -12.30 4.16 -14.51
CA LEU A 60 -11.97 3.33 -13.35
C LEU A 60 -11.72 1.87 -13.72
N ALA A 61 -12.51 1.30 -14.63
CA ALA A 61 -12.30 -0.06 -15.14
C ALA A 61 -10.97 -0.21 -15.89
N SER A 62 -10.57 0.82 -16.67
CA SER A 62 -9.28 0.87 -17.34
C SER A 62 -8.11 0.92 -16.33
N THR A 63 -8.24 1.74 -15.28
CA THR A 63 -7.27 1.79 -14.18
C THR A 63 -7.18 0.45 -13.44
N LEU A 64 -8.31 -0.18 -13.11
CA LEU A 64 -8.33 -1.51 -12.50
C LEU A 64 -7.63 -2.54 -13.38
N LYS A 65 -7.84 -2.52 -14.70
CA LYS A 65 -7.13 -3.41 -15.63
C LYS A 65 -5.61 -3.22 -15.54
N THR A 66 -5.16 -1.97 -15.51
CA THR A 66 -3.72 -1.66 -15.33
C THR A 66 -3.19 -2.20 -14.00
N VAL A 67 -3.95 -2.04 -12.92
CA VAL A 67 -3.60 -2.56 -11.59
C VAL A 67 -3.53 -4.08 -11.57
N CYS A 68 -4.52 -4.75 -12.16
CA CYS A 68 -4.62 -6.19 -12.33
C CYS A 68 -3.40 -6.78 -13.05
N ASP A 69 -2.87 -6.09 -14.07
CA ASP A 69 -1.71 -6.54 -14.84
C ASP A 69 -0.41 -6.52 -14.02
N ILE A 70 -0.36 -5.69 -12.97
CA ILE A 70 0.85 -5.42 -12.19
C ILE A 70 0.90 -6.25 -10.92
N LYS A 71 -0.24 -6.37 -10.23
CA LYS A 71 -0.34 -7.08 -8.96
C LYS A 71 -1.59 -7.94 -8.92
N SER A 72 -1.44 -9.10 -8.29
CA SER A 72 -2.56 -9.96 -7.89
C SER A 72 -3.20 -9.42 -6.61
N ALA A 73 -3.80 -8.23 -6.68
CA ALA A 73 -4.52 -7.63 -5.55
C ALA A 73 -5.75 -8.49 -5.21
N ARG A 74 -5.78 -9.02 -3.98
CA ARG A 74 -6.88 -9.82 -3.44
C ARG A 74 -7.32 -9.23 -2.11
N LEU A 75 -8.57 -8.82 -2.06
CA LEU A 75 -9.19 -8.25 -0.88
C LEU A 75 -9.85 -9.36 -0.05
N SER A 76 -9.53 -9.46 1.23
CA SER A 76 -10.15 -10.42 2.13
C SER A 76 -11.65 -10.15 2.32
N LEU A 77 -12.46 -11.21 2.27
CA LEU A 77 -13.90 -11.14 2.52
C LEU A 77 -14.25 -11.76 3.87
N TYR A 78 -15.09 -11.07 4.63
CA TYR A 78 -15.44 -11.44 5.98
C TYR A 78 -16.81 -12.11 6.03
N THR A 79 -16.99 -12.96 7.05
CA THR A 79 -18.15 -13.88 7.14
C THR A 79 -19.12 -13.54 8.26
N ALA A 80 -18.78 -12.64 9.17
CA ALA A 80 -19.70 -12.24 10.23
C ALA A 80 -20.89 -11.42 9.67
N GLY A 81 -22.06 -11.59 10.29
CA GLY A 81 -23.30 -10.94 9.84
C GLY A 81 -23.75 -11.40 8.45
N VAL A 82 -24.23 -10.46 7.63
CA VAL A 82 -24.51 -10.72 6.20
C VAL A 82 -23.17 -10.81 5.49
N ARG A 83 -22.68 -12.04 5.28
CA ARG A 83 -21.40 -12.35 4.62
C ARG A 83 -21.08 -11.39 3.47
N ASP A 84 -19.85 -10.87 3.43
CA ASP A 84 -19.44 -9.87 2.42
C ASP A 84 -19.67 -10.37 0.99
N THR A 85 -19.50 -11.67 0.74
CA THR A 85 -19.79 -12.28 -0.57
C THR A 85 -21.22 -12.06 -1.04
N ARG A 86 -22.21 -12.13 -0.13
CA ARG A 86 -23.62 -11.87 -0.45
C ARG A 86 -23.88 -10.40 -0.71
N ILE A 87 -23.30 -9.53 0.12
CA ILE A 87 -23.41 -8.08 -0.03
C ILE A 87 -22.83 -7.66 -1.39
N ILE A 88 -21.60 -8.06 -1.68
CA ILE A 88 -20.90 -7.68 -2.91
C ILE A 88 -21.62 -8.25 -4.13
N SER A 89 -22.11 -9.50 -4.08
CA SER A 89 -22.88 -10.06 -5.21
C SER A 89 -24.20 -9.33 -5.50
N SER A 90 -24.74 -8.56 -4.54
CA SER A 90 -26.00 -7.83 -4.73
C SER A 90 -25.88 -6.61 -5.64
N ILE A 91 -24.68 -6.02 -5.80
CA ILE A 91 -24.47 -4.88 -6.72
C ILE A 91 -24.53 -5.31 -8.20
N ALA A 92 -24.37 -6.60 -8.47
CA ALA A 92 -24.38 -7.16 -9.82
C ALA A 92 -25.17 -8.48 -9.88
N PRO A 93 -26.51 -8.42 -9.89
CA PRO A 93 -27.37 -9.59 -10.05
C PRO A 93 -27.02 -10.32 -11.36
N GLY A 94 -26.46 -11.53 -11.23
CA GLY A 94 -25.96 -12.33 -12.36
C GLY A 94 -24.44 -12.54 -12.38
N ALA A 95 -23.67 -11.78 -11.59
CA ALA A 95 -22.23 -11.94 -11.43
C ALA A 95 -21.87 -12.33 -9.99
N SER A 96 -22.33 -13.51 -9.55
CA SER A 96 -22.07 -13.98 -8.18
C SER A 96 -20.57 -14.11 -7.90
N LEU A 97 -20.11 -13.46 -6.83
CA LEU A 97 -18.75 -13.63 -6.32
C LEU A 97 -18.64 -14.98 -5.62
N LYS A 98 -17.62 -15.77 -6.00
CA LYS A 98 -17.32 -17.07 -5.38
C LYS A 98 -15.97 -16.99 -4.68
N GLY A 99 -15.84 -17.67 -3.54
CA GLY A 99 -14.58 -17.74 -2.78
C GLY A 99 -14.54 -16.85 -1.55
N ARG A 100 -13.33 -16.60 -1.04
CA ARG A 100 -13.05 -15.85 0.20
C ARG A 100 -12.34 -14.52 -0.04
N SER A 101 -12.11 -14.16 -1.30
CA SER A 101 -11.46 -12.91 -1.68
C SER A 101 -12.19 -12.26 -2.84
N LEU A 102 -12.21 -10.93 -2.86
CA LEU A 102 -12.59 -10.16 -4.04
C LEU A 102 -11.32 -9.89 -4.86
N ASP A 103 -11.38 -10.20 -6.14
CA ASP A 103 -10.31 -9.91 -7.09
C ASP A 103 -10.70 -8.78 -8.05
N CYS A 104 -9.66 -8.23 -8.66
CA CYS A 104 -9.77 -7.12 -9.60
C CYS A 104 -10.54 -7.51 -10.89
N ALA A 105 -10.45 -8.77 -11.34
CA ALA A 105 -11.16 -9.24 -12.55
C ALA A 105 -12.69 -9.20 -12.38
N TRP A 106 -13.19 -9.55 -11.20
CA TRP A 106 -14.61 -9.47 -10.88
C TRP A 106 -15.12 -8.03 -10.96
N LEU A 107 -14.39 -7.05 -10.42
CA LEU A 107 -14.76 -5.64 -10.48
C LEU A 107 -14.81 -5.11 -11.92
N ILE A 108 -13.83 -5.47 -12.75
CA ILE A 108 -13.82 -5.10 -14.18
C ILE A 108 -15.04 -5.69 -14.92
N ASN A 109 -15.49 -6.89 -14.55
CA ASN A 109 -16.69 -7.45 -15.14
C ASN A 109 -17.96 -6.72 -14.69
N VAL A 110 -18.03 -6.34 -13.41
CA VAL A 110 -19.17 -5.62 -12.83
C VAL A 110 -19.31 -4.21 -13.38
N SER A 111 -18.21 -3.51 -13.67
CA SER A 111 -18.25 -2.13 -14.19
C SER A 111 -19.10 -2.00 -15.47
N LYS A 112 -19.15 -3.05 -16.29
CA LYS A 112 -19.93 -3.09 -17.55
C LYS A 112 -21.44 -2.99 -17.35
N ASN A 113 -21.95 -3.34 -16.17
CA ASN A 113 -23.39 -3.43 -15.91
C ASN A 113 -23.85 -2.69 -14.66
N ILE A 114 -22.94 -2.16 -13.85
CA ILE A 114 -23.26 -1.51 -12.56
C ILE A 114 -24.23 -0.33 -12.73
N LEU A 115 -24.16 0.39 -13.85
CA LEU A 115 -25.07 1.51 -14.15
C LEU A 115 -26.55 1.12 -14.09
N ARG A 116 -26.91 -0.11 -14.46
CA ARG A 116 -28.31 -0.60 -14.42
C ARG A 116 -28.88 -0.66 -13.02
N ASN A 117 -28.01 -0.78 -12.01
CA ASN A 117 -28.37 -0.86 -10.60
C ASN A 117 -27.74 0.28 -9.78
N ALA A 118 -27.28 1.36 -10.41
CA ALA A 118 -26.42 2.36 -9.77
C ALA A 118 -26.97 2.86 -8.42
N ASN A 119 -28.26 3.21 -8.39
CA ASN A 119 -28.93 3.77 -7.22
C ASN A 119 -29.56 2.69 -6.30
N ALA A 120 -29.38 1.40 -6.59
CA ALA A 120 -29.91 0.32 -5.74
C ALA A 120 -29.26 0.36 -4.36
N ARG A 121 -30.06 0.32 -3.31
CA ARG A 121 -29.57 0.33 -1.93
C ARG A 121 -29.01 -1.04 -1.55
N VAL A 122 -27.77 -1.04 -1.10
CA VAL A 122 -27.02 -2.25 -0.73
C VAL A 122 -26.32 -2.05 0.61
N ARG A 123 -26.17 -3.13 1.36
CA ARG A 123 -25.44 -3.09 2.63
C ARG A 123 -23.96 -2.81 2.40
N ILE A 124 -23.28 -2.33 3.44
CA ILE A 124 -21.84 -2.06 3.40
C ILE A 124 -21.05 -3.30 3.90
N PRO A 125 -20.07 -3.82 3.15
CA PRO A 125 -19.18 -4.89 3.61
C PRO A 125 -18.42 -4.57 4.91
N MET A 126 -17.96 -5.58 5.62
CA MET A 126 -17.27 -5.40 6.90
C MET A 126 -15.98 -4.60 6.77
N LEU A 127 -15.18 -4.84 5.72
CA LEU A 127 -13.95 -4.10 5.52
C LEU A 127 -14.20 -2.59 5.48
N LEU A 128 -15.20 -2.14 4.73
CA LEU A 128 -15.49 -0.71 4.62
C LEU A 128 -15.94 -0.10 5.96
N ARG A 129 -16.44 -0.93 6.88
CA ARG A 129 -16.87 -0.55 8.23
C ARG A 129 -15.78 -0.74 9.30
N THR A 130 -14.52 -0.97 8.94
CA THR A 130 -13.48 -1.32 9.93
C THR A 130 -13.38 -0.29 11.08
N TYR A 131 -13.45 1.01 10.80
CA TYR A 131 -13.46 2.07 11.82
C TYR A 131 -14.82 2.28 12.52
N VAL A 132 -15.90 1.74 11.96
CA VAL A 132 -17.24 1.80 12.56
C VAL A 132 -17.31 0.84 13.76
N PHE A 133 -16.63 -0.31 13.69
CA PHE A 133 -16.65 -1.31 14.77
C PHE A 133 -15.95 -0.87 16.07
N SER A 134 -15.09 0.14 16.04
CA SER A 134 -14.50 0.71 17.27
C SER A 134 -15.43 1.72 17.96
N LYS A 135 -16.43 2.27 17.25
CA LYS A 135 -17.30 3.35 17.72
C LYS A 135 -18.65 2.87 18.23
N TYR A 136 -19.23 1.83 17.64
CA TYR A 136 -20.55 1.31 18.04
C TYR A 136 -20.39 0.20 19.08
N LYS A 137 -20.70 0.51 20.35
CA LYS A 137 -20.82 -0.50 21.42
C LYS A 137 -21.96 -1.49 21.15
N ASP A 138 -23.03 -1.03 20.49
CA ASP A 138 -24.18 -1.85 20.09
C ASP A 138 -24.16 -2.14 18.58
N MET A 139 -24.07 -3.43 18.25
CA MET A 139 -23.70 -3.92 16.91
C MET A 139 -24.85 -3.93 15.90
N GLU A 140 -26.10 -3.70 16.32
CA GLU A 140 -27.26 -3.82 15.42
C GLU A 140 -27.35 -2.68 14.42
N ASP A 141 -27.03 -1.44 14.81
CA ASP A 141 -27.16 -0.26 13.94
C ASP A 141 -26.06 -0.20 12.88
N ALA A 142 -24.82 -0.53 13.26
CA ALA A 142 -23.71 -0.66 12.30
C ALA A 142 -23.95 -1.78 11.27
N GLY A 143 -24.78 -2.77 11.61
CA GLY A 143 -25.19 -3.88 10.74
C GLY A 143 -26.20 -3.51 9.64
N ARG A 144 -26.83 -2.34 9.76
CA ARG A 144 -27.92 -1.85 8.89
C ARG A 144 -27.51 -0.69 7.98
N GLU A 145 -26.27 -0.20 8.06
CA GLU A 145 -25.79 0.84 7.15
C GLU A 145 -25.83 0.35 5.69
N GLU A 146 -26.41 1.19 4.84
CA GLU A 146 -26.56 0.98 3.41
C GLU A 146 -25.98 2.15 2.63
N THR A 147 -25.60 1.87 1.39
CA THR A 147 -25.13 2.85 0.40
C THR A 147 -25.73 2.49 -0.96
N ASP A 148 -25.56 3.33 -1.96
CA ASP A 148 -25.93 2.98 -3.33
C ASP A 148 -24.89 2.04 -3.96
N ALA A 149 -25.33 1.22 -4.94
CA ALA A 149 -24.49 0.18 -5.52
C ALA A 149 -23.25 0.75 -6.24
N VAL A 150 -23.37 1.93 -6.86
CA VAL A 150 -22.24 2.58 -7.53
C VAL A 150 -21.18 3.08 -6.54
N SER A 151 -21.59 3.61 -5.39
CA SER A 151 -20.71 4.02 -4.30
C SER A 151 -19.99 2.84 -3.68
N LEU A 152 -20.69 1.72 -3.50
CA LEU A 152 -20.06 0.48 -3.05
C LEU A 152 -19.04 -0.02 -4.09
N PHE A 153 -19.39 -0.01 -5.37
CA PHE A 153 -18.47 -0.39 -6.45
C PHE A 153 -17.21 0.47 -6.47
N ILE A 154 -17.36 1.80 -6.34
CA ILE A 154 -16.24 2.75 -6.28
C ILE A 154 -15.37 2.47 -5.06
N ALA A 155 -15.97 2.26 -3.88
CA ALA A 155 -15.22 1.95 -2.65
C ALA A 155 -14.44 0.62 -2.77
N LEU A 156 -15.04 -0.43 -3.32
CA LEU A 156 -14.37 -1.72 -3.52
C LEU A 156 -13.22 -1.61 -4.54
N SER A 157 -13.41 -0.84 -5.61
CA SER A 157 -12.37 -0.54 -6.59
C SER A 157 -11.21 0.20 -5.94
N GLY A 158 -11.50 1.16 -5.07
CA GLY A 158 -10.52 1.91 -4.30
C GLY A 158 -9.70 1.05 -3.35
N ALA A 159 -10.31 0.06 -2.71
CA ALA A 159 -9.61 -0.89 -1.85
C ALA A 159 -8.58 -1.71 -2.66
N ILE A 160 -8.94 -2.16 -3.87
CA ILE A 160 -8.04 -2.88 -4.78
C ILE A 160 -6.92 -2.00 -5.34
N ILE A 161 -7.21 -0.73 -5.63
CA ILE A 161 -6.19 0.23 -6.08
C ILE A 161 -5.19 0.49 -4.94
N SER A 162 -5.70 0.83 -3.76
CA SER A 162 -4.88 1.23 -2.60
C SER A 162 -4.09 0.11 -1.91
N ILE A 163 -4.47 -1.17 -2.05
CA ILE A 163 -3.78 -2.27 -1.38
C ILE A 163 -2.35 -2.46 -1.90
N VAL A 164 -1.32 -2.16 -1.11
CA VAL A 164 0.08 -2.29 -1.53
C VAL A 164 0.68 -3.66 -1.23
N ALA A 165 0.09 -4.39 -0.30
CA ALA A 165 0.42 -5.78 -0.04
C ALA A 165 -0.76 -6.53 0.59
N SER A 166 -0.93 -7.80 0.19
CA SER A 166 -1.98 -8.66 0.72
C SER A 166 -1.38 -9.92 1.37
N SER A 167 -2.07 -10.50 2.36
CA SER A 167 -1.66 -11.78 2.98
C SER A 167 -0.20 -11.81 3.45
N ILE A 168 0.27 -10.73 4.10
CA ILE A 168 1.57 -10.75 4.77
C ILE A 168 1.39 -11.52 6.08
N ARG A 169 2.07 -12.64 6.25
CA ARG A 169 2.00 -13.42 7.50
C ARG A 169 3.05 -12.90 8.49
N ARG A 170 2.62 -12.51 9.70
CA ARG A 170 3.54 -12.13 10.78
C ARG A 170 3.04 -12.72 12.09
N GLY A 171 3.80 -13.67 12.64
CA GLY A 171 3.35 -14.51 13.75
C GLY A 171 2.10 -15.32 13.36
N GLN A 172 1.04 -15.20 14.15
CA GLN A 172 -0.24 -15.89 13.93
C GLN A 172 -1.22 -15.11 13.03
N ASN A 173 -0.92 -13.85 12.72
CA ASN A 173 -1.82 -12.96 12.00
C ASN A 173 -1.40 -12.84 10.53
N ASN A 174 -2.38 -12.60 9.66
CA ASN A 174 -2.14 -12.09 8.31
C ASN A 174 -2.49 -10.60 8.27
N TYR A 175 -1.85 -9.86 7.38
CA TYR A 175 -2.03 -8.42 7.25
C TYR A 175 -2.28 -8.04 5.79
N GLU A 176 -3.17 -7.07 5.59
CA GLU A 176 -3.30 -6.29 4.37
C GLU A 176 -2.81 -4.86 4.66
N LEU A 177 -2.09 -4.29 3.70
CA LEU A 177 -1.53 -2.94 3.78
C LEU A 177 -2.13 -2.07 2.69
N TYR A 178 -2.55 -0.88 3.08
CA TYR A 178 -3.20 0.08 2.18
C TYR A 178 -2.46 1.42 2.22
N ILE A 179 -2.31 2.05 1.06
CA ILE A 179 -1.96 3.47 0.95
C ILE A 179 -3.17 4.22 0.42
N VAL A 180 -3.74 5.07 1.26
CA VAL A 180 -4.95 5.82 0.96
C VAL A 180 -4.74 7.32 1.13
N PRO A 181 -5.42 8.18 0.37
CA PRO A 181 -5.42 9.62 0.63
C PRO A 181 -6.09 9.92 1.98
N ASP A 182 -5.70 11.00 2.64
CA ASP A 182 -6.33 11.44 3.90
C ASP A 182 -7.73 12.08 3.72
N THR A 183 -8.22 12.12 2.48
CA THR A 183 -9.49 12.72 2.01
C THR A 183 -9.55 14.24 2.02
N SER A 184 -8.43 14.94 2.30
CA SER A 184 -8.30 16.36 1.98
C SER A 184 -8.40 16.58 0.47
N MET A 185 -8.85 17.76 0.03
CA MET A 185 -8.92 18.11 -1.39
C MET A 185 -7.56 17.91 -2.07
N ASP A 186 -6.48 18.31 -1.40
CA ASP A 186 -5.13 18.13 -1.91
C ASP A 186 -4.75 16.65 -2.07
N SER A 187 -5.06 15.79 -1.10
CA SER A 187 -4.76 14.35 -1.21
C SER A 187 -5.49 13.71 -2.40
N ILE A 188 -6.74 14.13 -2.65
CA ILE A 188 -7.54 13.63 -3.76
C ILE A 188 -6.93 14.09 -5.08
N LEU A 189 -6.60 15.38 -5.21
CA LEU A 189 -5.94 15.94 -6.41
C LEU A 189 -4.59 15.28 -6.70
N ASN A 190 -3.83 14.91 -5.67
CA ASN A 190 -2.52 14.27 -5.82
C ASN A 190 -2.57 12.73 -5.94
N SER A 191 -3.75 12.12 -5.80
CA SER A 191 -3.91 10.67 -5.84
C SER A 191 -3.50 10.06 -7.17
N TYR A 192 -3.77 10.73 -8.29
CA TYR A 192 -3.35 10.28 -9.61
C TYR A 192 -1.84 10.00 -9.65
N SER A 193 -1.03 10.98 -9.23
CA SER A 193 0.44 10.86 -9.21
C SER A 193 0.93 9.72 -8.33
N ILE A 194 0.38 9.59 -7.10
CA ILE A 194 0.79 8.52 -6.18
C ILE A 194 0.42 7.14 -6.72
N TYR A 195 -0.79 6.96 -7.26
CA TYR A 195 -1.19 5.66 -7.80
C TYR A 195 -0.50 5.32 -9.11
N THR A 196 -0.12 6.30 -9.94
CA THR A 196 0.77 6.07 -11.08
C THR A 196 2.12 5.52 -10.62
N LEU A 197 2.69 6.06 -9.54
CA LEU A 197 3.95 5.55 -8.98
C LEU A 197 3.80 4.14 -8.43
N LEU A 198 2.79 3.88 -7.59
CA LEU A 198 2.53 2.59 -6.95
C LEU A 198 2.15 1.46 -7.94
N HIS A 199 1.77 1.83 -9.16
CA HIS A 199 1.35 0.93 -10.22
C HIS A 199 2.19 1.13 -11.48
N ALA A 200 3.50 1.32 -11.31
CA ALA A 200 4.43 1.31 -12.43
C ALA A 200 4.72 -0.13 -12.90
N LYS A 201 4.56 -0.40 -14.21
CA LYS A 201 4.67 -1.75 -14.82
C LYS A 201 6.10 -2.27 -14.94
N ASP A 202 7.08 -1.38 -15.07
CA ASP A 202 8.44 -1.74 -15.48
C ASP A 202 9.36 -2.16 -14.32
N LEU A 203 8.82 -2.27 -13.10
CA LEU A 203 9.52 -2.73 -11.91
C LEU A 203 8.72 -3.82 -11.19
N ARG A 204 9.41 -4.56 -10.29
CA ARG A 204 8.74 -5.48 -9.35
C ARG A 204 7.70 -4.71 -8.53
N SER A 205 6.57 -5.35 -8.23
CA SER A 205 5.48 -4.72 -7.46
C SER A 205 5.93 -4.26 -6.07
N VAL A 206 5.22 -3.27 -5.52
CA VAL A 206 5.44 -2.77 -4.14
C VAL A 206 5.44 -3.92 -3.13
N GLU A 207 4.51 -4.87 -3.28
CA GLU A 207 4.43 -6.06 -2.42
C GLU A 207 5.73 -6.87 -2.42
N ALA A 208 6.42 -7.00 -3.56
CA ALA A 208 7.68 -7.72 -3.64
C ALA A 208 8.80 -7.02 -2.85
N TYR A 209 8.82 -5.68 -2.85
CA TYR A 209 9.75 -4.91 -2.00
C TYR A 209 9.45 -5.11 -0.52
N ILE A 210 8.17 -5.09 -0.14
CA ILE A 210 7.72 -5.29 1.24
C ILE A 210 8.09 -6.70 1.74
N ARG A 211 7.79 -7.74 0.97
CA ARG A 211 8.12 -9.14 1.31
C ARG A 211 9.61 -9.38 1.53
N GLY A 212 10.48 -8.61 0.87
CA GLY A 212 11.93 -8.71 1.07
C GLY A 212 12.44 -8.30 2.45
N LEU A 213 11.64 -7.59 3.26
CA LEU A 213 12.05 -7.08 4.58
C LEU A 213 11.17 -7.56 5.74
N VAL A 214 9.87 -7.76 5.52
CA VAL A 214 8.92 -8.03 6.61
C VAL A 214 9.10 -9.37 7.31
N ASP A 215 9.82 -10.31 6.67
CA ASP A 215 10.12 -11.63 7.22
C ASP A 215 11.34 -11.62 8.16
N ILE A 216 12.03 -10.47 8.32
CA ILE A 216 13.10 -10.31 9.30
C ILE A 216 12.46 -10.17 10.70
N GLU A 217 12.65 -11.20 11.55
CA GLU A 217 11.94 -11.36 12.83
C GLU A 217 12.04 -10.15 13.77
N ASN A 218 13.27 -9.62 13.95
CA ASN A 218 13.55 -8.51 14.86
C ASN A 218 13.42 -7.11 14.22
N LEU A 219 12.98 -7.01 12.97
CA LEU A 219 12.74 -5.72 12.32
C LEU A 219 11.28 -5.28 12.55
N SER A 220 11.09 -4.05 13.02
CA SER A 220 9.76 -3.45 13.13
C SER A 220 9.01 -3.50 11.80
N PHE A 221 7.76 -3.97 11.80
CA PHE A 221 6.94 -4.08 10.59
C PHE A 221 6.77 -2.73 9.90
N GLU A 222 6.59 -1.67 10.68
CA GLU A 222 6.42 -0.32 10.14
C GLU A 222 7.70 0.16 9.45
N LEU A 223 8.88 -0.06 10.05
CA LEU A 223 10.15 0.31 9.46
C LEU A 223 10.44 -0.50 8.19
N ALA A 224 10.13 -1.80 8.19
CA ALA A 224 10.22 -2.63 7.00
C ALA A 224 9.36 -2.08 5.87
N VAL A 225 8.10 -1.77 6.14
CA VAL A 225 7.17 -1.21 5.15
C VAL A 225 7.64 0.15 4.63
N LEU A 226 8.06 1.06 5.52
CA LEU A 226 8.56 2.38 5.13
C LEU A 226 9.82 2.29 4.26
N LEU A 227 10.79 1.46 4.64
CA LEU A 227 12.02 1.28 3.86
C LEU A 227 11.71 0.70 2.48
N SER A 228 10.84 -0.31 2.40
CA SER A 228 10.40 -0.89 1.13
C SER A 228 9.69 0.12 0.23
N LEU A 229 8.81 0.95 0.80
CA LEU A 229 8.09 1.98 0.05
C LEU A 229 9.02 3.09 -0.44
N ALA A 230 9.92 3.55 0.43
CA ALA A 230 10.92 4.54 0.07
C ALA A 230 11.82 4.05 -1.07
N LEU A 231 12.32 2.83 -0.98
CA LEU A 231 13.14 2.23 -2.03
C LEU A 231 12.36 2.05 -3.35
N TYR A 232 11.13 1.55 -3.29
CA TYR A 232 10.29 1.38 -4.48
C TYR A 232 10.03 2.72 -5.18
N ILE A 233 9.60 3.75 -4.44
CA ILE A 233 9.31 5.08 -5.00
C ILE A 233 10.59 5.71 -5.58
N HIS A 234 11.71 5.60 -4.87
CA HIS A 234 12.99 6.04 -5.40
C HIS A 234 13.32 5.37 -6.74
N ASP A 235 13.21 4.04 -6.82
CA ASP A 235 13.55 3.29 -8.02
C ASP A 235 12.57 3.61 -9.17
N VAL A 236 11.27 3.77 -8.91
CA VAL A 236 10.30 4.22 -9.91
C VAL A 236 10.66 5.59 -10.47
N THR A 237 10.89 6.58 -9.60
CA THR A 237 11.19 7.96 -10.02
C THR A 237 12.55 8.09 -10.71
N THR A 238 13.48 7.16 -10.45
CA THR A 238 14.84 7.19 -11.02
C THR A 238 14.95 6.42 -12.34
N TYR A 239 14.30 5.26 -12.44
CA TYR A 239 14.53 4.32 -13.54
C TYR A 239 13.40 4.28 -14.58
N ILE A 240 12.22 4.83 -14.27
CA ILE A 240 11.09 4.83 -15.19
C ILE A 240 10.94 6.21 -15.82
N ALA A 241 11.02 6.25 -17.16
CA ALA A 241 10.91 7.48 -17.92
C ALA A 241 9.51 8.12 -17.78
N GLY A 242 9.47 9.44 -17.67
CA GLY A 242 8.22 10.21 -17.58
C GLY A 242 7.59 10.25 -16.18
N MET A 243 8.23 9.66 -15.16
CA MET A 243 7.79 9.80 -13.78
C MET A 243 8.13 11.19 -13.22
N PRO A 244 7.29 11.74 -12.31
CA PRO A 244 7.60 12.98 -11.63
C PRO A 244 8.93 12.87 -10.86
N PRO A 245 9.77 13.92 -10.83
CA PRO A 245 10.97 13.91 -10.02
C PRO A 245 10.59 13.82 -8.54
N LEU A 246 11.43 13.16 -7.75
CA LEU A 246 11.21 12.91 -6.32
C LEU A 246 10.92 14.20 -5.53
N THR A 247 11.63 15.29 -5.84
CA THR A 247 11.44 16.62 -5.23
C THR A 247 10.04 17.21 -5.49
N GLY A 248 9.40 16.86 -6.60
CA GLY A 248 8.03 17.24 -6.91
C GLY A 248 6.98 16.54 -6.04
N LEU A 249 7.37 15.52 -5.27
CA LEU A 249 6.49 14.69 -4.45
C LEU A 249 6.63 14.96 -2.94
N TYR A 250 7.57 15.80 -2.52
CA TYR A 250 7.86 16.11 -1.11
C TYR A 250 6.69 16.73 -0.34
N ASN A 251 5.71 17.36 -0.96
CA ASN A 251 4.53 17.84 -0.22
C ASN A 251 3.31 16.94 -0.45
N VAL A 252 3.51 15.77 -1.05
CA VAL A 252 2.45 14.86 -1.44
C VAL A 252 2.34 13.70 -0.46
N PHE A 253 3.46 13.09 -0.05
CA PHE A 253 3.43 11.84 0.72
C PHE A 253 2.67 11.96 2.05
N GLU A 254 2.83 13.06 2.79
CA GLU A 254 2.21 13.28 4.11
C GLU A 254 0.69 13.43 4.03
N LYS A 255 0.13 13.65 2.82
CA LYS A 255 -1.31 13.69 2.55
C LYS A 255 -1.93 12.29 2.37
N PHE A 256 -1.10 11.25 2.51
CA PHE A 256 -1.51 9.85 2.41
C PHE A 256 -1.23 9.14 3.73
N LYS A 257 -2.04 8.11 3.97
CA LYS A 257 -1.97 7.26 5.14
C LYS A 257 -1.62 5.84 4.74
N LEU A 258 -0.80 5.22 5.58
CA LEU A 258 -0.59 3.79 5.63
C LEU A 258 -1.54 3.19 6.65
N ILE A 259 -2.34 2.22 6.22
CA ILE A 259 -3.26 1.49 7.09
C ILE A 259 -2.92 0.01 7.03
N SER A 260 -2.73 -0.61 8.19
CA SER A 260 -2.57 -2.05 8.31
C SER A 260 -3.82 -2.68 8.92
N VAL A 261 -4.38 -3.67 8.22
CA VAL A 261 -5.56 -4.41 8.65
C VAL A 261 -5.19 -5.86 8.88
N VAL A 262 -5.47 -6.38 10.07
CA VAL A 262 -5.35 -7.80 10.37
C VAL A 262 -6.45 -8.58 9.65
N THR A 263 -6.04 -9.59 8.92
CA THR A 263 -6.91 -10.52 8.19
C THR A 263 -6.76 -11.94 8.73
N GLY A 264 -7.86 -12.69 8.75
CA GLY A 264 -7.89 -14.07 9.28
C GLY A 264 -8.95 -14.33 10.35
N GLY A 265 -9.53 -13.27 10.92
CA GLY A 265 -10.68 -13.36 11.80
C GLY A 265 -12.03 -13.30 11.08
N SER A 266 -13.12 -13.36 11.86
CA SER A 266 -14.48 -13.13 11.34
C SER A 266 -14.77 -11.66 11.03
N ARG A 267 -13.90 -10.73 11.49
CA ARG A 267 -14.00 -9.27 11.32
C ARG A 267 -12.62 -8.66 11.07
N PRO A 268 -12.54 -7.55 10.32
CA PRO A 268 -11.30 -6.79 10.15
C PRO A 268 -10.93 -6.03 11.43
N ILE A 269 -9.64 -5.87 11.70
CA ILE A 269 -9.12 -5.06 12.81
C ILE A 269 -7.99 -4.19 12.26
N VAL A 270 -8.06 -2.87 12.44
CA VAL A 270 -6.91 -1.99 12.15
C VAL A 270 -5.84 -2.24 13.19
N ALA A 271 -4.69 -2.77 12.76
CA ALA A 271 -3.53 -3.00 13.63
C ALA A 271 -2.84 -1.67 13.97
N TRP A 272 -2.66 -0.83 12.96
CA TRP A 272 -2.06 0.49 13.07
C TRP A 272 -2.41 1.35 11.85
N GLU A 273 -2.32 2.66 12.03
CA GLU A 273 -2.50 3.68 11.01
C GLU A 273 -1.47 4.79 11.26
N ARG A 274 -0.81 5.25 10.19
CA ARG A 274 0.13 6.38 10.27
C ARG A 274 0.18 7.15 8.96
N PRO A 275 0.59 8.43 8.95
CA PRO A 275 0.94 9.10 7.71
C PRO A 275 2.09 8.37 7.01
N LEU A 276 2.14 8.47 5.67
CA LEU A 276 3.18 7.82 4.85
C LEU A 276 4.59 8.41 5.15
N THR A 277 4.68 9.67 5.60
CA THR A 277 5.88 10.37 6.10
C THR A 277 7.18 10.00 5.37
N LEU A 278 7.22 10.19 4.06
CA LEU A 278 8.41 9.87 3.24
C LEU A 278 9.23 11.10 2.86
N THR A 279 8.70 12.30 2.99
CA THR A 279 9.36 13.51 2.51
C THR A 279 10.64 13.79 3.25
N HIS A 280 10.56 13.85 4.58
CA HIS A 280 11.72 14.08 5.42
C HIS A 280 12.79 13.01 5.19
N LEU A 281 12.35 11.76 5.02
CA LEU A 281 13.23 10.63 4.72
C LEU A 281 13.96 10.85 3.39
N PHE A 282 13.26 11.20 2.31
CA PHE A 282 13.88 11.44 1.01
C PHE A 282 14.77 12.69 0.98
N GLU A 283 14.37 13.78 1.62
CA GLU A 283 15.20 14.98 1.75
C GLU A 283 16.55 14.65 2.39
N LYS A 284 16.53 13.92 3.50
CA LYS A 284 17.75 13.51 4.21
C LYS A 284 18.56 12.48 3.42
N LEU A 285 17.92 11.45 2.87
CA LEU A 285 18.60 10.41 2.09
C LEU A 285 19.28 10.98 0.84
N THR A 286 18.64 11.92 0.14
CA THR A 286 19.18 12.56 -1.06
C THR A 286 20.35 13.48 -0.72
N ASN A 287 20.16 14.40 0.23
CA ASN A 287 21.18 15.39 0.59
C ASN A 287 22.45 14.74 1.16
N LYS A 288 22.32 13.57 1.80
CA LYS A 288 23.45 12.87 2.41
C LYS A 288 23.97 11.70 1.57
N GLY A 289 23.39 11.40 0.41
CA GLY A 289 23.80 10.26 -0.43
C GLY A 289 23.56 8.88 0.21
N ALA A 290 22.61 8.80 1.15
CA ALA A 290 22.30 7.58 1.92
C ALA A 290 21.31 6.63 1.22
N ILE A 291 20.81 7.01 0.04
CA ILE A 291 19.94 6.16 -0.81
C ILE A 291 20.59 4.80 -1.09
N GLU A 292 21.90 4.77 -1.35
CA GLU A 292 22.61 3.51 -1.60
C GLU A 292 22.71 2.62 -0.35
N VAL A 293 22.76 3.21 0.85
CA VAL A 293 22.68 2.44 2.11
C VAL A 293 21.33 1.74 2.22
N MET A 294 20.22 2.46 1.97
CA MET A 294 18.88 1.88 1.95
C MET A 294 18.77 0.72 0.94
N ARG A 295 19.26 0.92 -0.30
CA ARG A 295 19.23 -0.12 -1.34
C ARG A 295 20.06 -1.34 -0.92
N LYS A 296 21.24 -1.13 -0.34
CA LYS A 296 22.09 -2.22 0.13
C LYS A 296 21.50 -2.97 1.31
N LEU A 297 20.82 -2.29 2.23
CA LEU A 297 20.10 -2.94 3.32
C LEU A 297 18.99 -3.87 2.82
N HIS A 298 18.24 -3.46 1.79
CA HIS A 298 17.22 -4.33 1.17
C HIS A 298 17.81 -5.61 0.56
N LEU A 299 18.95 -5.50 -0.12
CA LEU A 299 19.67 -6.66 -0.66
C LEU A 299 20.21 -7.56 0.47
N CYS A 300 20.85 -6.96 1.47
CA CYS A 300 21.40 -7.67 2.63
C CYS A 300 20.31 -8.43 3.41
N ALA A 301 19.10 -7.87 3.52
CA ALA A 301 17.96 -8.55 4.12
C ALA A 301 17.58 -9.84 3.38
N SER A 302 17.56 -9.78 2.04
CA SER A 302 17.28 -10.95 1.22
C SER A 302 18.32 -12.05 1.43
N HIS A 303 19.61 -11.69 1.54
CA HIS A 303 20.69 -12.64 1.84
C HIS A 303 20.57 -13.21 3.26
N ALA A 304 20.26 -12.37 4.25
CA ALA A 304 20.08 -12.78 5.64
C ALA A 304 18.94 -13.81 5.80
N LEU A 305 17.84 -13.65 5.07
CA LEU A 305 16.74 -14.63 5.07
C LEU A 305 17.16 -15.97 4.46
N ARG A 306 17.86 -15.95 3.32
CA ARG A 306 18.33 -17.17 2.63
C ARG A 306 19.32 -17.97 3.45
N HIS A 307 20.24 -17.29 4.13
CA HIS A 307 21.27 -17.92 4.95
C HIS A 307 20.90 -18.00 6.44
N SER A 308 19.63 -17.83 6.80
CA SER A 308 19.15 -17.84 8.19
C SER A 308 19.46 -19.13 8.95
N GLN A 309 19.58 -20.27 8.24
CA GLN A 309 19.94 -21.56 8.84
C GLN A 309 21.46 -21.74 9.04
N THR A 310 22.28 -21.01 8.30
CA THR A 310 23.74 -21.18 8.28
C THR A 310 24.45 -20.10 9.08
N ILE A 311 23.95 -18.85 9.02
CA ILE A 311 24.51 -17.72 9.73
C ILE A 311 23.48 -17.19 10.72
N ASN A 312 23.62 -17.64 11.97
CA ASN A 312 22.83 -17.14 13.08
C ASN A 312 23.01 -15.62 13.23
N ASN A 313 21.90 -14.93 13.55
CA ASN A 313 21.79 -13.49 13.80
C ASN A 313 21.98 -12.58 12.57
N ALA A 314 22.06 -13.10 11.35
CA ALA A 314 22.14 -12.25 10.14
C ALA A 314 20.93 -11.32 10.03
N GLY A 315 19.73 -11.85 10.29
CA GLY A 315 18.50 -11.06 10.31
C GLY A 315 18.52 -9.95 11.37
N ASP A 316 19.06 -10.25 12.56
CA ASP A 316 19.14 -9.29 13.67
C ASP A 316 20.06 -8.13 13.36
N ILE A 317 21.21 -8.42 12.74
CA ILE A 317 22.15 -7.38 12.33
C ILE A 317 21.53 -6.50 11.24
N VAL A 318 20.83 -7.08 10.27
CA VAL A 318 20.08 -6.29 9.28
C VAL A 318 19.01 -5.43 9.96
N ALA A 319 18.25 -5.99 10.91
CA ALA A 319 17.23 -5.25 11.65
C ALA A 319 17.82 -4.06 12.44
N GLN A 320 18.95 -4.29 13.12
CA GLN A 320 19.72 -3.25 13.81
C GLN A 320 20.19 -2.17 12.84
N CYS A 321 20.70 -2.57 11.68
CA CYS A 321 21.18 -1.65 10.65
C CYS A 321 20.07 -0.79 10.03
N VAL A 322 18.90 -1.38 9.77
CA VAL A 322 17.72 -0.61 9.34
C VAL A 322 17.31 0.38 10.44
N THR A 323 17.24 -0.08 11.68
CA THR A 323 16.91 0.79 12.82
C THR A 323 17.92 1.92 12.99
N ALA A 324 19.21 1.63 12.83
CA ALA A 324 20.30 2.59 12.88
C ALA A 324 20.20 3.63 11.75
N LEU A 325 19.84 3.22 10.53
CA LEU A 325 19.61 4.15 9.43
C LEU A 325 18.48 5.12 9.77
N PHE A 326 17.34 4.65 10.26
CA PHE A 326 16.23 5.53 10.66
C PHE A 326 16.62 6.44 11.83
N ALA A 327 17.32 5.92 12.84
CA ALA A 327 17.82 6.73 13.96
C ALA A 327 18.78 7.83 13.48
N TYR A 328 19.67 7.54 12.52
CA TYR A 328 20.54 8.53 11.91
C TYR A 328 19.76 9.59 11.13
N LEU A 329 18.73 9.20 10.37
CA LEU A 329 17.91 10.15 9.62
C LEU A 329 17.16 11.13 10.54
N GLU A 330 16.71 10.65 11.71
CA GLU A 330 15.97 11.45 12.69
C GLU A 330 16.88 12.31 13.58
N THR A 331 18.03 11.78 14.01
CA THR A 331 18.87 12.41 15.04
C THR A 331 20.19 12.98 14.51
N GLU A 332 20.58 12.61 13.30
CA GLU A 332 21.90 12.86 12.71
C GLU A 332 23.08 12.25 13.49
N SER A 333 22.82 11.41 14.49
CA SER A 333 23.86 10.68 15.21
C SER A 333 24.44 9.56 14.37
N LEU A 334 25.77 9.53 14.26
CA LEU A 334 26.53 8.49 13.57
C LEU A 334 26.77 7.25 14.42
N ASP A 335 26.60 7.34 15.74
CA ASP A 335 26.89 6.24 16.66
C ASP A 335 26.11 4.95 16.32
N PRO A 336 24.81 5.00 15.98
CA PRO A 336 24.07 3.81 15.55
C PRO A 336 24.62 3.20 14.25
N LEU A 337 25.09 4.04 13.32
CA LEU A 337 25.66 3.57 12.06
C LEU A 337 27.02 2.89 12.25
N LEU A 338 27.84 3.38 13.18
CA LEU A 338 29.10 2.73 13.56
C LEU A 338 28.88 1.33 14.15
N VAL A 339 27.85 1.17 14.99
CA VAL A 339 27.48 -0.15 15.53
C VAL A 339 27.02 -1.09 14.42
N CYS A 340 26.20 -0.59 13.49
CA CYS A 340 25.78 -1.35 12.32
C CYS A 340 26.96 -1.76 11.43
N GLU A 341 27.91 -0.86 11.20
CA GLU A 341 29.13 -1.11 10.42
C GLU A 341 29.94 -2.26 11.02
N ALA A 342 30.27 -2.17 12.32
CA ALA A 342 31.04 -3.19 13.00
C ALA A 342 30.34 -4.57 12.99
N ASN A 343 29.02 -4.59 13.17
CA ASN A 343 28.24 -5.83 13.11
C ASN A 343 28.14 -6.38 11.68
N SER A 344 28.03 -5.51 10.68
CA SER A 344 28.03 -5.90 9.26
C SER A 344 29.38 -6.50 8.85
N GLN A 345 30.50 -5.98 9.37
CA GLN A 345 31.82 -6.54 9.09
C GLN A 345 31.94 -7.99 9.58
N ARG A 346 31.36 -8.31 10.74
CA ARG A 346 31.29 -9.69 11.23
C ARG A 346 30.50 -10.62 10.30
N LEU A 347 29.48 -10.09 9.61
CA LEU A 347 28.77 -10.86 8.59
C LEU A 347 29.61 -11.06 7.33
N VAL A 348 30.34 -10.04 6.88
CA VAL A 348 31.30 -10.15 5.77
C VAL A 348 32.29 -11.28 6.04
N ASP A 349 32.87 -11.35 7.24
CA ASP A 349 33.83 -12.40 7.60
C ASP A 349 33.20 -13.81 7.56
N LYS A 350 31.98 -13.95 8.08
CA LYS A 350 31.23 -15.23 8.04
C LYS A 350 30.87 -15.65 6.62
N PHE A 351 30.36 -14.74 5.80
CA PHE A 351 30.05 -15.01 4.40
C PHE A 351 31.31 -15.29 3.58
N SER A 352 32.44 -14.64 3.89
CA SER A 352 33.73 -14.92 3.27
C SER A 352 34.19 -16.36 3.52
N SER A 353 33.98 -16.89 4.72
CA SER A 353 34.27 -18.30 5.04
C SER A 353 33.48 -19.26 4.15
N LEU A 354 32.16 -19.07 4.05
CA LEU A 354 31.29 -19.88 3.18
C LEU A 354 31.61 -19.71 1.70
N CYS A 355 31.96 -18.49 1.27
CA CYS A 355 32.37 -18.21 -0.10
C CYS A 355 33.64 -18.98 -0.49
N ARG A 356 34.61 -19.13 0.43
CA ARG A 356 35.83 -19.94 0.20
C ARG A 356 35.53 -21.43 0.07
N GLU A 357 34.43 -21.90 0.65
CA GLU A 357 33.88 -23.24 0.45
C GLU A 357 33.11 -23.38 -0.89
N SER A 358 33.21 -22.39 -1.77
CA SER A 358 32.59 -22.33 -3.09
C SER A 358 31.07 -22.12 -3.10
N ASP A 359 30.49 -21.61 -2.01
CA ASP A 359 29.10 -21.12 -2.00
C ASP A 359 28.99 -19.78 -2.75
N LYS A 360 28.46 -19.83 -3.98
CA LYS A 360 28.27 -18.65 -4.85
C LYS A 360 27.28 -17.64 -4.29
N GLU A 361 26.26 -18.08 -3.55
CA GLU A 361 25.29 -17.18 -2.94
C GLU A 361 25.93 -16.43 -1.78
N ALA A 362 26.72 -17.13 -0.94
CA ALA A 362 27.49 -16.52 0.12
C ALA A 362 28.52 -15.50 -0.40
N CYS A 363 29.17 -15.75 -1.55
CA CYS A 363 30.05 -14.76 -2.19
C CYS A 363 29.30 -13.50 -2.62
N THR A 364 28.05 -13.63 -3.07
CA THR A 364 27.23 -12.48 -3.46
C THR A 364 26.83 -11.67 -2.23
N ALA A 365 26.43 -12.37 -1.16
CA ALA A 365 26.11 -11.77 0.13
C ALA A 365 27.30 -11.02 0.73
N GLU A 366 28.48 -11.64 0.77
CA GLU A 366 29.74 -11.03 1.22
C GLU A 366 29.98 -9.68 0.54
N ARG A 367 29.92 -9.66 -0.80
CA ARG A 367 30.10 -8.43 -1.58
C ARG A 367 29.06 -7.36 -1.28
N ASP A 368 27.79 -7.74 -1.09
CA ASP A 368 26.73 -6.78 -0.81
C ASP A 368 26.82 -6.20 0.61
N PHE A 369 27.18 -7.00 1.62
CA PHE A 369 27.47 -6.51 2.97
C PHE A 369 28.74 -5.64 3.01
N ALA A 370 29.80 -6.01 2.29
CA ALA A 370 30.99 -5.16 2.16
C ALA A 370 30.68 -3.83 1.46
N SER A 371 29.79 -3.86 0.46
CA SER A 371 29.32 -2.64 -0.19
C SER A 371 28.47 -1.78 0.74
N LEU A 372 27.61 -2.38 1.57
CA LEU A 372 26.83 -1.67 2.58
C LEU A 372 27.77 -0.89 3.51
N ILE A 373 28.79 -1.54 4.06
CA ILE A 373 29.83 -0.93 4.91
C ILE A 373 30.47 0.27 4.20
N ARG A 374 30.89 0.09 2.95
CA ARG A 374 31.51 1.18 2.18
C ARG A 374 30.60 2.40 2.03
N TYR A 375 29.29 2.20 1.84
CA TYR A 375 28.36 3.32 1.74
C TYR A 375 28.07 3.95 3.10
N MET A 376 28.02 3.18 4.19
CA MET A 376 27.88 3.73 5.54
C MET A 376 29.10 4.58 5.94
N ILE A 377 30.31 4.13 5.61
CA ILE A 377 31.55 4.89 5.86
C ILE A 377 31.55 6.24 5.13
N LYS A 378 30.86 6.37 3.98
CA LYS A 378 30.74 7.67 3.30
C LYS A 378 29.82 8.65 4.02
N LEU A 379 28.96 8.17 4.92
CA LEU A 379 28.04 8.98 5.72
C LEU A 379 28.65 9.42 7.05
N ILE A 380 29.66 8.68 7.53
CA ILE A 380 30.44 8.94 8.75
C ILE A 380 31.60 9.88 8.39
#